data_AF-A0A9W9QV12-F1
#
_entry.id   AF-A0A9W9QV12-F1
#
_cell.length_a   1.000
_cell.length_b   1.000
_cell.length_c   1.000
_cell.angle_alpha   90.00
_cell.angle_beta   90.00
_cell.angle_gamma   90.00
#
_symmetry.space_group_name_H-M   'P 1'
#
loop_
_entity.id
_entity.type
_entity.pdbx_description
1 polymer ?
#
loop_
_entity_poly.entity_id
_entity_poly.type
_entity_poly.pdbx_seq_one_letter_code
_entity_poly.pdbx_strand_id
1 'polypeptide(L)'
;MAALPAMRPLGCLRSLMRASEPLQPMINRRFISTAYSKRPERVPLPSDMPPQFLSQIPPRFRPDPGEYFEVNSMLDLAFTNQQFLNRASTYQNLPCSPSTRKACKDPIAAVTESQLAVLDPKGDRKAMFDYRRNPRSVKPGDIVRVTFKNGDPFNGVVLSIKLRGIETSFLLRNELTRVAVEMSVKVFSPNVNSVEIVQRSEKKRRRARLYFMRDRKHDRRSVENIVANYVRQKKAFLGGGNRRR
;
A
#
# COMPACT_ATOMS: atom_id res chain seq x y z
N MET A 1 3.36 60.00 32.14
CA MET A 1 4.03 60.29 30.86
C MET A 1 3.99 59.05 29.99
N ALA A 2 3.39 59.17 28.81
CA ALA A 2 3.04 58.07 27.92
C ALA A 2 4.28 57.45 27.23
N ALA A 3 4.32 56.13 27.12
CA ALA A 3 5.33 55.41 26.35
C ALA A 3 4.98 55.47 24.85
N LEU A 4 5.89 56.06 24.06
CA LEU A 4 5.80 56.11 22.60
C LEU A 4 6.24 54.79 21.96
N PRO A 5 5.74 54.44 20.76
CA PRO A 5 5.99 53.16 20.10
C PRO A 5 7.40 53.10 19.48
N ALA A 6 8.06 51.95 19.61
CA ALA A 6 9.35 51.67 18.97
C ALA A 6 9.19 51.65 17.44
N MET A 7 9.81 52.61 16.76
CA MET A 7 9.92 52.65 15.30
C MET A 7 10.84 51.54 14.79
N ARG A 8 10.43 50.87 13.72
CA ARG A 8 11.25 49.89 12.98
C ARG A 8 12.24 50.62 12.07
N PRO A 9 13.54 50.30 12.08
CA PRO A 9 14.45 50.76 11.04
C PRO A 9 14.20 50.01 9.73
N LEU A 10 13.97 50.76 8.65
CA LEU A 10 13.97 50.29 7.27
C LEU A 10 15.42 50.16 6.78
N GLY A 11 15.70 49.07 6.06
CA GLY A 11 16.84 49.00 5.14
C GLY A 11 18.16 48.52 5.73
N CYS A 12 18.33 47.20 5.83
CA CYS A 12 19.66 46.60 5.77
C CYS A 12 19.92 46.14 4.33
N LEU A 13 20.69 46.94 3.59
CA LEU A 13 21.33 46.65 2.30
C LEU A 13 22.39 45.54 2.45
N ARG A 14 22.02 44.37 2.96
CA ARG A 14 22.95 43.24 3.18
C ARG A 14 22.67 42.00 2.31
N SER A 15 21.80 42.13 1.32
CA SER A 15 21.60 41.12 0.26
C SER A 15 22.39 41.39 -1.02
N LEU A 16 23.11 42.51 -1.13
CA LEU A 16 23.88 42.86 -2.34
C LEU A 16 25.23 42.15 -2.47
N MET A 17 25.60 41.27 -1.54
CA MET A 17 26.81 40.46 -1.64
C MET A 17 26.55 39.00 -1.30
N ARG A 18 25.47 38.43 -1.85
CA ARG A 18 25.47 37.00 -2.12
C ARG A 18 26.04 36.83 -3.52
N ALA A 19 27.25 36.30 -3.61
CA ALA A 19 27.78 35.81 -4.86
C ALA A 19 26.71 34.92 -5.49
N SER A 20 26.17 35.37 -6.63
CA SER A 20 25.36 34.51 -7.48
C SER A 20 26.28 33.37 -7.89
N GLU A 21 25.95 32.14 -7.48
CA GLU A 21 26.49 31.00 -8.19
C GLU A 21 26.22 31.21 -9.68
N PRO A 22 27.18 30.92 -10.57
CA PRO A 22 26.92 30.98 -11.99
C PRO A 22 25.80 29.97 -12.28
N LEU A 23 24.59 30.49 -12.52
CA LEU A 23 23.58 29.73 -13.24
C LEU A 23 24.25 29.31 -14.53
N GLN A 24 24.57 28.02 -14.64
CA GLN A 24 25.05 27.45 -15.87
C GLN A 24 24.09 27.92 -16.97
N PRO A 25 24.57 28.57 -18.04
CA PRO A 25 23.67 28.95 -19.10
C PRO A 25 23.13 27.64 -19.65
N MET A 26 21.82 27.43 -19.53
CA MET A 26 21.14 26.33 -20.19
C MET A 26 21.16 26.59 -21.70
N ILE A 27 22.34 26.49 -22.31
CA ILE A 27 22.55 26.46 -23.75
C ILE A 27 22.15 25.07 -24.20
N ASN A 28 20.83 24.88 -24.28
CA ASN A 28 20.21 23.95 -25.22
C ASN A 28 18.75 24.39 -25.47
N ARG A 29 18.53 25.70 -25.58
CA ARG A 29 17.34 26.21 -26.27
C ARG A 29 17.53 25.91 -27.76
N ARG A 30 17.07 24.73 -28.20
CA ARG A 30 16.87 24.44 -29.62
C ARG A 30 15.76 25.36 -30.14
N PHE A 31 16.14 26.52 -30.67
CA PHE A 31 15.21 27.35 -31.44
C PHE A 31 15.30 26.90 -32.89
N ILE A 32 14.15 26.56 -33.48
CA ILE A 32 14.00 26.32 -34.92
C ILE A 32 13.22 27.51 -35.46
N SER A 33 13.83 28.32 -36.32
CA SER A 33 13.13 29.33 -37.10
C SER A 33 12.72 28.72 -38.44
N THR A 34 11.43 28.60 -38.68
CA THR A 34 10.91 28.18 -39.99
C THR A 34 10.90 29.39 -40.94
N ALA A 35 11.77 29.39 -41.93
CA ALA A 35 11.54 30.21 -43.12
C ALA A 35 10.31 29.65 -43.86
N TYR A 36 9.43 30.52 -44.35
CA TYR A 36 8.25 30.07 -45.08
C TYR A 36 8.65 29.39 -46.39
N SER A 37 8.47 28.06 -46.47
CA SER A 37 8.59 27.31 -47.70
C SER A 37 7.22 27.17 -48.38
N LYS A 38 7.22 27.17 -49.71
CA LYS A 38 6.01 26.89 -50.48
C LYS A 38 5.49 25.50 -50.11
N ARG A 39 4.16 25.34 -50.07
CA ARG A 39 3.50 24.06 -49.81
C ARG A 39 4.04 23.02 -50.81
N PRO A 40 4.68 21.92 -50.37
CA PRO A 40 5.20 20.92 -51.28
C PRO A 40 4.04 20.24 -52.02
N GLU A 41 4.26 19.99 -53.31
CA GLU A 41 3.33 19.21 -54.14
C GLU A 41 3.32 17.75 -53.68
N ARG A 42 2.23 17.04 -53.99
CA ARG A 42 2.08 15.63 -53.58
C ARG A 42 3.07 14.78 -54.38
N VAL A 43 3.93 14.06 -53.68
CA VAL A 43 4.81 13.07 -54.31
C VAL A 43 3.95 11.90 -54.77
N PRO A 44 4.07 11.42 -56.03
CA PRO A 44 3.33 10.26 -56.50
C PRO A 44 3.75 9.01 -55.72
N LEU A 45 2.84 8.04 -55.61
CA LEU A 45 3.19 6.73 -55.04
C LEU A 45 4.24 6.03 -55.92
N PRO A 46 5.11 5.20 -55.33
CA PRO A 46 6.08 4.44 -56.10
C PRO A 46 5.38 3.51 -57.10
N SER A 47 5.88 3.48 -58.33
CA SER A 47 5.31 2.72 -59.46
C SER A 47 5.19 1.22 -59.19
N ASP A 48 6.08 0.69 -58.36
CA ASP A 48 6.22 -0.76 -58.15
C ASP A 48 5.37 -1.26 -56.97
N MET A 49 4.47 -0.43 -56.43
CA MET A 49 3.62 -0.80 -55.29
C MET A 49 2.48 -1.74 -55.73
N PRO A 50 2.37 -2.94 -55.14
CA PRO A 50 1.25 -3.83 -55.41
C PRO A 50 -0.10 -3.19 -55.07
N PRO A 51 -1.14 -3.35 -55.92
CA PRO A 51 -2.42 -2.68 -55.74
C PRO A 51 -3.15 -3.10 -54.45
N GLN A 52 -2.82 -4.27 -53.90
CA GLN A 52 -3.36 -4.78 -52.64
C GLN A 52 -3.06 -3.86 -51.45
N PHE A 53 -1.92 -3.18 -51.47
CA PHE A 53 -1.50 -2.27 -50.39
C PHE A 53 -2.17 -0.90 -50.44
N LEU A 54 -2.84 -0.53 -51.55
CA LEU A 54 -3.60 0.72 -51.66
C LEU A 54 -4.72 0.79 -50.62
N SER A 55 -5.31 -0.36 -50.26
CA SER A 55 -6.35 -0.47 -49.23
C SER A 55 -5.87 -0.10 -47.83
N GLN A 56 -4.57 -0.28 -47.55
CA GLN A 56 -3.96 0.03 -46.25
C GLN A 56 -3.57 1.51 -46.14
N ILE A 57 -3.41 2.21 -47.27
CA ILE A 57 -3.11 3.63 -47.31
C ILE A 57 -4.37 4.43 -46.95
N PRO A 58 -4.30 5.45 -46.07
CA PRO A 58 -5.45 6.30 -45.76
C PRO A 58 -6.02 7.00 -47.00
N PRO A 59 -7.35 7.22 -47.10
CA PRO A 59 -7.99 7.73 -48.33
C PRO A 59 -7.40 9.03 -48.88
N ARG A 60 -6.89 9.91 -48.01
CA ARG A 60 -6.28 11.20 -48.39
C ARG A 60 -4.94 11.07 -49.13
N PHE A 61 -4.27 9.94 -48.99
CA PHE A 61 -2.96 9.66 -49.59
C PHE A 61 -3.03 8.71 -50.78
N ARG A 62 -4.23 8.25 -51.14
CA ARG A 62 -4.44 7.48 -52.37
C ARG A 62 -4.48 8.42 -53.58
N PRO A 63 -4.05 7.97 -54.77
CA PRO A 63 -4.28 8.70 -56.00
C PRO A 63 -5.79 8.88 -56.23
N ASP A 64 -6.18 10.03 -56.77
CA ASP A 64 -7.59 10.33 -57.03
C ASP A 64 -8.12 9.36 -58.11
N PRO A 65 -9.34 8.80 -57.95
CA PRO A 65 -9.85 7.73 -58.81
C PRO A 65 -10.04 8.11 -60.29
N GLY A 66 -9.85 9.38 -60.67
CA GLY A 66 -9.95 9.87 -62.05
C GLY A 66 -8.69 9.68 -62.90
N GLU A 67 -7.62 9.09 -62.35
CA GLU A 67 -6.32 8.95 -63.05
C GLU A 67 -5.95 7.51 -63.44
N TYR A 68 -6.88 6.56 -63.32
CA TYR A 68 -6.67 5.18 -63.77
C TYR A 68 -7.23 4.99 -65.19
N PHE A 69 -6.30 4.87 -66.14
CA PHE A 69 -6.54 4.42 -67.50
C PHE A 69 -7.30 3.08 -67.54
N GLU A 70 -8.17 2.99 -68.54
CA GLU A 70 -8.95 1.85 -68.99
C GLU A 70 -8.14 0.54 -69.03
N VAL A 71 -8.49 -0.43 -68.19
CA VAL A 71 -8.27 -1.86 -68.48
C VAL A 71 -9.39 -2.70 -67.87
N ASN A 72 -10.39 -2.97 -68.72
CA ASN A 72 -11.07 -4.26 -68.92
C ASN A 72 -11.04 -5.29 -67.77
N SER A 73 -12.17 -5.47 -67.09
CA SER A 73 -13.00 -6.70 -67.12
C SER A 73 -13.96 -6.74 -65.92
N MET A 74 -15.20 -6.31 -66.15
CA MET A 74 -16.27 -6.23 -65.13
C MET A 74 -16.82 -7.61 -64.70
N LEU A 75 -16.18 -8.71 -65.12
CA LEU A 75 -16.68 -10.09 -64.98
C LEU A 75 -15.82 -10.99 -64.07
N ASP A 76 -14.55 -10.64 -63.79
CA ASP A 76 -13.65 -11.53 -63.01
C ASP A 76 -13.65 -11.25 -61.49
N LEU A 77 -14.16 -10.09 -61.06
CA LEU A 77 -14.23 -9.69 -59.65
C LEU A 77 -15.44 -10.26 -58.89
N ALA A 78 -16.43 -10.82 -59.58
CA ALA A 78 -17.64 -11.34 -58.93
C ALA A 78 -17.48 -12.79 -58.43
N PHE A 79 -16.66 -13.60 -59.10
CA PHE A 79 -16.57 -15.04 -58.81
C PHE A 79 -15.56 -15.39 -57.69
N THR A 80 -14.51 -14.60 -57.53
CA THR A 80 -13.47 -14.80 -56.51
C THR A 80 -13.88 -14.29 -55.12
N ASN A 81 -14.79 -13.31 -55.05
CA ASN A 81 -15.23 -12.69 -53.80
C ASN A 81 -16.20 -13.56 -52.98
N GLN A 82 -16.94 -14.48 -53.61
CA GLN A 82 -17.85 -15.37 -52.86
C GLN A 82 -17.10 -16.50 -52.13
N GLN A 83 -16.01 -17.03 -52.68
CA GLN A 83 -15.27 -18.13 -52.05
C GLN A 83 -14.39 -17.69 -50.86
N PHE A 84 -13.90 -16.43 -50.86
CA PHE A 84 -13.10 -15.90 -49.76
C PHE A 84 -13.94 -15.49 -48.53
N LEU A 85 -15.16 -15.00 -48.73
CA LEU A 85 -16.05 -14.61 -47.63
C LEU A 85 -16.59 -15.80 -46.82
N ASN A 86 -16.67 -16.98 -47.43
CA ASN A 86 -17.18 -18.19 -46.77
C ASN A 86 -16.14 -18.94 -45.92
N ARG A 87 -14.85 -18.57 -46.00
CA ARG A 87 -13.76 -19.16 -45.21
C ARG A 87 -13.38 -18.38 -43.95
N ALA A 88 -13.94 -17.18 -43.77
CA ALA A 88 -13.65 -16.30 -42.63
C ALA A 88 -14.55 -16.55 -41.40
N SER A 89 -15.45 -17.55 -41.44
CA SER A 89 -16.48 -17.77 -40.41
C SER A 89 -16.05 -18.60 -39.20
N THR A 90 -14.77 -18.96 -39.06
CA THR A 90 -14.32 -19.78 -37.92
C THR A 90 -13.12 -19.22 -37.16
N TYR A 91 -12.91 -17.90 -37.18
CA TYR A 91 -12.14 -17.28 -36.11
C TYR A 91 -13.07 -17.12 -34.90
N GLN A 92 -13.06 -18.11 -34.00
CA GLN A 92 -13.66 -17.95 -32.68
C GLN A 92 -13.02 -16.72 -32.05
N ASN A 93 -13.81 -15.66 -31.85
CA ASN A 93 -13.39 -14.49 -31.10
C ASN A 93 -13.06 -14.95 -29.67
N LEU A 94 -11.78 -15.26 -29.38
CA LEU A 94 -11.37 -15.55 -28.02
C LEU A 94 -11.66 -14.31 -27.18
N PRO A 95 -12.32 -14.44 -26.02
CA PRO A 95 -12.55 -13.29 -25.15
C PRO A 95 -11.19 -12.66 -24.83
N CYS A 96 -11.10 -11.34 -24.98
CA CYS A 96 -9.91 -10.61 -24.55
C CYS A 96 -9.63 -10.97 -23.10
N SER A 97 -8.38 -11.33 -22.79
CA SER A 97 -7.98 -11.64 -21.42
C SER A 97 -8.38 -10.48 -20.49
N PRO A 98 -8.89 -10.77 -19.28
CA PRO A 98 -9.31 -9.71 -18.37
C PRO A 98 -8.11 -8.82 -18.08
N SER A 99 -8.31 -7.49 -18.14
CA SER A 99 -7.25 -6.55 -17.80
C SER A 99 -6.79 -6.79 -16.36
N THR A 100 -5.51 -6.53 -16.06
CA THR A 100 -4.94 -6.72 -14.71
C THR A 100 -5.78 -6.08 -13.60
N ARG A 101 -6.37 -4.90 -13.87
CA ARG A 101 -7.30 -4.21 -12.97
C ARG A 101 -8.67 -4.89 -12.84
N LYS A 102 -9.17 -5.52 -13.91
CA LYS A 102 -10.39 -6.34 -13.86
C LYS A 102 -10.14 -7.66 -13.12
N ALA A 103 -8.92 -8.22 -13.23
CA ALA A 103 -8.52 -9.41 -12.52
C ALA A 103 -8.38 -9.18 -11.00
N CYS A 104 -7.79 -8.06 -10.58
CA CYS A 104 -7.74 -7.67 -9.17
C CYS A 104 -7.86 -6.13 -9.03
N LYS A 105 -8.89 -5.68 -8.30
CA LYS A 105 -9.09 -4.25 -8.05
C LYS A 105 -8.06 -3.69 -7.08
N ASP A 106 -7.83 -4.40 -5.97
CA ASP A 106 -6.99 -3.98 -4.84
C ASP A 106 -5.95 -5.07 -4.49
N PRO A 107 -4.81 -5.11 -5.20
CA PRO A 107 -3.82 -6.19 -5.01
C PRO A 107 -3.22 -6.21 -3.59
N ILE A 108 -3.09 -5.06 -2.94
CA ILE A 108 -2.52 -4.98 -1.57
C ILE A 108 -3.44 -5.63 -0.55
N ALA A 109 -4.75 -5.44 -0.67
CA ALA A 109 -5.73 -6.06 0.22
C ALA A 109 -5.72 -7.58 0.04
N ALA A 110 -5.75 -8.06 -1.22
CA ALA A 110 -5.67 -9.48 -1.54
C ALA A 110 -4.38 -10.14 -1.00
N VAL A 111 -3.23 -9.47 -1.13
CA VAL A 111 -1.95 -9.97 -0.57
C VAL A 111 -1.98 -9.97 0.97
N THR A 112 -2.57 -8.94 1.59
CA THR A 112 -2.67 -8.91 3.06
C THR A 112 -3.58 -10.03 3.56
N GLU A 113 -4.68 -10.31 2.87
CA GLU A 113 -5.61 -11.39 3.19
C GLU A 113 -4.97 -12.77 3.02
N SER A 114 -4.23 -12.99 1.93
CA SER A 114 -3.52 -14.26 1.71
C SER A 114 -2.46 -14.52 2.78
N GLN A 115 -1.70 -13.50 3.18
CA GLN A 115 -0.74 -13.62 4.27
C GLN A 115 -1.41 -13.85 5.63
N LEU A 116 -2.52 -13.17 5.92
CA LEU A 116 -3.28 -13.37 7.15
C LEU A 116 -3.88 -14.78 7.23
N ALA A 117 -4.34 -15.34 6.11
CA ALA A 117 -4.84 -16.72 6.06
C ALA A 117 -3.76 -17.74 6.47
N VAL A 118 -2.49 -17.47 6.14
CA VAL A 118 -1.35 -18.31 6.56
C VAL A 118 -0.99 -18.08 8.03
N LEU A 119 -0.93 -16.84 8.49
CA LEU A 119 -0.43 -16.50 9.84
C LEU A 119 -1.47 -16.66 10.97
N ASP A 120 -2.75 -16.50 10.66
CA ASP A 120 -3.87 -16.60 11.61
C ASP A 120 -5.08 -17.27 10.95
N PRO A 121 -5.03 -18.60 10.71
CA PRO A 121 -6.10 -19.31 10.02
C PRO A 121 -7.43 -19.29 10.77
N LYS A 122 -7.39 -19.19 12.11
CA LYS A 122 -8.61 -19.10 12.95
C LYS A 122 -9.15 -17.68 13.07
N GLY A 123 -8.31 -16.67 12.85
CA GLY A 123 -8.66 -15.27 13.07
C GLY A 123 -8.68 -14.85 14.55
N ASP A 124 -8.23 -15.71 15.47
CA ASP A 124 -8.28 -15.47 16.92
C ASP A 124 -7.42 -14.27 17.30
N ARG A 125 -6.22 -14.15 16.71
CA ARG A 125 -5.31 -13.04 17.01
C ARG A 125 -5.85 -11.74 16.46
N LYS A 126 -6.40 -11.76 15.24
CA LYS A 126 -7.09 -10.60 14.66
C LYS A 126 -8.26 -10.16 15.54
N ALA A 127 -9.10 -11.09 15.98
CA ALA A 127 -10.23 -10.81 16.86
C ALA A 127 -9.80 -10.24 18.22
N MET A 128 -8.69 -10.75 18.78
CA MET A 128 -8.16 -10.32 20.07
C MET A 128 -7.66 -8.87 20.06
N PHE A 129 -7.09 -8.39 18.95
CA PHE A 129 -6.52 -7.05 18.86
C PHE A 129 -7.41 -6.03 18.13
N ASP A 130 -8.48 -6.46 17.46
CA ASP A 130 -9.48 -5.56 16.87
C ASP A 130 -10.47 -5.03 17.93
N TYR A 131 -10.03 -4.03 18.66
CA TYR A 131 -10.82 -3.37 19.70
C TYR A 131 -11.97 -2.49 19.19
N ARG A 132 -12.10 -2.32 17.87
CA ARG A 132 -13.21 -1.57 17.27
C ARG A 132 -14.45 -2.45 17.12
N ARG A 133 -14.24 -3.73 16.82
CA ARG A 133 -15.33 -4.70 16.56
C ARG A 133 -15.62 -5.57 17.79
N ASN A 134 -14.59 -5.95 18.55
CA ASN A 134 -14.74 -6.93 19.62
C ASN A 134 -14.64 -6.30 21.02
N PRO A 135 -15.66 -6.46 21.89
CA PRO A 135 -15.61 -5.91 23.25
C PRO A 135 -14.60 -6.64 24.16
N ARG A 136 -14.38 -7.93 23.87
CA ARG A 136 -13.41 -8.81 24.58
C ARG A 136 -11.97 -8.64 24.10
N SER A 137 -11.70 -7.70 23.19
CA SER A 137 -10.33 -7.42 22.75
C SER A 137 -9.42 -6.95 23.89
N VAL A 138 -8.12 -6.95 23.60
CA VAL A 138 -7.10 -6.24 24.38
C VAL A 138 -7.33 -4.73 24.23
N LYS A 139 -7.22 -4.00 25.33
CA LYS A 139 -7.27 -2.53 25.34
C LYS A 139 -6.00 -1.95 25.99
N PRO A 140 -5.63 -0.72 25.65
CA PRO A 140 -4.56 -0.02 26.35
C PRO A 140 -4.86 0.06 27.85
N GLY A 141 -3.87 -0.31 28.67
CA GLY A 141 -3.98 -0.37 30.13
C GLY A 141 -4.33 -1.74 30.70
N ASP A 142 -4.58 -2.74 29.85
CA ASP A 142 -4.65 -4.14 30.25
C ASP A 142 -3.25 -4.72 30.50
N ILE A 143 -3.16 -5.69 31.39
CA ILE A 143 -1.94 -6.48 31.62
C ILE A 143 -2.03 -7.74 30.78
N VAL A 144 -1.02 -7.93 29.93
CA VAL A 144 -0.96 -9.03 28.97
C VAL A 144 0.30 -9.84 29.22
N ARG A 145 0.16 -11.16 29.10
CA ARG A 145 1.25 -12.13 29.08
C ARG A 145 1.43 -12.65 27.66
N VAL A 146 2.63 -12.48 27.13
CA VAL A 146 3.01 -12.97 25.81
C VAL A 146 3.94 -14.15 25.99
N THR A 147 3.57 -15.29 25.42
CA THR A 147 4.45 -16.46 25.34
C THR A 147 5.08 -16.49 23.94
N PHE A 148 6.39 -16.61 23.89
CA PHE A 148 7.13 -16.79 22.64
C PHE A 148 7.38 -18.28 22.41
N LYS A 149 7.68 -18.65 21.16
CA LYS A 149 8.17 -19.99 20.83
C LYS A 149 9.52 -20.26 21.49
N ASN A 150 10.39 -19.25 21.47
CA ASN A 150 11.74 -19.30 22.02
C ASN A 150 11.88 -18.19 23.06
N GLY A 151 12.48 -18.52 24.21
CA GLY A 151 12.77 -17.58 25.29
C GLY A 151 11.65 -17.41 26.32
N ASP A 152 11.92 -16.54 27.29
CA ASP A 152 11.03 -16.32 28.44
C ASP A 152 9.78 -15.52 28.07
N PRO A 153 8.62 -15.82 28.70
CA PRO A 153 7.40 -15.07 28.46
C PRO A 153 7.56 -13.64 28.98
N PHE A 154 7.16 -12.67 28.17
CA PHE A 154 7.17 -11.27 28.57
C PHE A 154 5.78 -10.83 29.02
N ASN A 155 5.73 -10.18 30.17
CA ASN A 155 4.49 -9.68 30.76
C ASN A 155 4.60 -8.18 30.92
N GLY A 156 3.50 -7.46 30.71
CA GLY A 156 3.50 -6.03 30.89
C GLY A 156 2.15 -5.38 30.67
N VAL A 157 2.09 -4.10 30.99
CA VAL A 157 0.93 -3.26 30.68
C VAL A 157 1.01 -2.82 29.21
N VAL A 158 -0.11 -2.93 28.50
CA VAL A 158 -0.22 -2.44 27.12
C VAL A 158 -0.30 -0.91 27.12
N LEU A 159 0.72 -0.23 26.62
CA LEU A 159 0.71 1.22 26.48
C LEU A 159 0.01 1.68 25.20
N SER A 160 0.20 0.96 24.10
CA SER A 160 -0.36 1.35 22.81
C SER A 160 -0.55 0.14 21.89
N ILE A 161 -1.57 0.20 21.03
CA ILE A 161 -1.85 -0.77 19.98
C ILE A 161 -1.82 -0.04 18.65
N LYS A 162 -1.02 -0.52 17.71
CA LYS A 162 -0.86 0.01 16.34
C LYS A 162 -1.52 -0.97 15.37
N LEU A 163 -2.71 -0.65 14.89
CA LEU A 163 -3.43 -1.45 13.88
C LEU A 163 -2.90 -1.09 12.49
N ARG A 164 -2.15 -2.00 11.86
CA ARG A 164 -1.50 -1.82 10.54
C ARG A 164 -1.61 -3.09 9.67
N GLY A 165 -2.80 -3.69 9.62
CA GLY A 165 -3.01 -4.95 8.90
C GLY A 165 -2.15 -6.08 9.47
N ILE A 166 -1.33 -6.70 8.64
CA ILE A 166 -0.39 -7.76 9.03
C ILE A 166 0.70 -7.27 10.00
N GLU A 167 1.06 -5.99 9.95
CA GLU A 167 2.10 -5.43 10.81
C GLU A 167 1.60 -4.95 12.17
N THR A 168 0.37 -5.31 12.51
CA THR A 168 -0.27 -4.91 13.77
C THR A 168 0.62 -5.27 14.96
N SER A 169 0.90 -4.26 15.79
CA SER A 169 1.82 -4.38 16.91
C SER A 169 1.26 -3.73 18.16
N PHE A 170 1.76 -4.15 19.31
CA PHE A 170 1.41 -3.53 20.59
C PHE A 170 2.66 -3.36 21.44
N LEU A 171 2.68 -2.30 22.22
CA LEU A 171 3.81 -1.92 23.06
C LEU A 171 3.47 -2.27 24.50
N LEU A 172 4.29 -3.14 25.09
CA LEU A 172 4.22 -3.53 26.50
C LEU A 172 5.27 -2.77 27.29
N ARG A 173 4.95 -2.47 28.55
CA ARG A 173 5.86 -1.92 29.55
C ARG A 173 5.84 -2.76 30.81
N ASN A 174 7.01 -3.01 31.39
CA ASN A 174 7.19 -3.64 32.69
C ASN A 174 8.40 -3.04 33.41
N GLU A 175 8.51 -3.28 34.72
CA GLU A 175 9.71 -2.99 35.50
C GLU A 175 10.29 -4.32 35.99
N LEU A 176 11.45 -4.71 35.45
CA LEU A 176 12.17 -5.94 35.80
C LEU A 176 13.35 -5.58 36.70
N THR A 177 13.40 -6.13 37.92
CA THR A 177 14.52 -5.90 38.85
C THR A 177 14.87 -4.42 39.02
N ARG A 178 13.85 -3.54 39.05
CA ARG A 178 13.94 -2.06 39.16
C ARG A 178 14.34 -1.31 37.89
N VAL A 179 14.47 -1.99 36.75
CA VAL A 179 14.75 -1.37 35.45
C VAL A 179 13.48 -1.42 34.59
N ALA A 180 13.07 -0.27 34.06
CA ALA A 180 11.92 -0.20 33.16
C ALA A 180 12.27 -0.75 31.76
N VAL A 181 11.50 -1.73 31.30
CA VAL A 181 11.67 -2.38 30.01
C VAL A 181 10.40 -2.21 29.19
N GLU A 182 10.55 -1.73 27.95
CA GLU A 182 9.46 -1.66 26.97
C GLU A 182 9.76 -2.62 25.82
N MET A 183 8.74 -3.35 25.37
CA MET A 183 8.87 -4.25 24.23
C MET A 183 7.69 -4.09 23.27
N SER A 184 8.00 -3.89 21.99
CA SER A 184 7.00 -3.88 20.93
C SER A 184 6.89 -5.26 20.29
N VAL A 185 5.72 -5.87 20.39
CA VAL A 185 5.46 -7.22 19.84
C VAL A 185 4.55 -7.11 18.61
N LYS A 186 4.91 -7.84 17.55
CA LYS A 186 4.08 -8.00 16.35
C LYS A 186 3.07 -9.13 16.60
N VAL A 187 1.78 -8.85 16.47
CA VAL A 187 0.69 -9.78 16.82
C VAL A 187 0.73 -11.03 15.95
N PHE A 188 0.94 -10.86 14.65
CA PHE A 188 0.93 -11.94 13.66
C PHE A 188 2.30 -12.57 13.44
N SER A 189 3.29 -12.28 14.30
CA SER A 189 4.60 -12.93 14.18
C SER A 189 4.49 -14.42 14.51
N PRO A 190 5.08 -15.32 13.70
CA PRO A 190 5.09 -16.74 13.99
C PRO A 190 5.88 -17.09 15.25
N ASN A 191 6.72 -16.18 15.76
CA ASN A 191 7.46 -16.38 17.01
C ASN A 191 6.59 -16.18 18.25
N VAL A 192 5.46 -15.50 18.12
CA VAL A 192 4.49 -15.36 19.21
C VAL A 192 3.67 -16.64 19.24
N ASN A 193 3.68 -17.33 20.38
CA ASN A 193 2.90 -18.54 20.57
C ASN A 193 1.47 -18.17 21.01
N SER A 194 1.33 -17.62 22.22
CA SER A 194 0.06 -17.15 22.76
C SER A 194 0.14 -15.74 23.35
N VAL A 195 -0.99 -15.05 23.31
CA VAL A 195 -1.20 -13.78 24.01
C VAL A 195 -2.39 -13.98 24.95
N GLU A 196 -2.20 -13.68 26.23
CA GLU A 196 -3.19 -13.91 27.28
C GLU A 196 -3.46 -12.62 28.04
N ILE A 197 -4.74 -12.28 28.24
CA ILE A 197 -5.12 -11.16 29.12
C ILE A 197 -5.07 -11.67 30.55
N VAL A 198 -4.10 -11.17 31.32
CA VAL A 198 -3.89 -11.53 32.72
C VAL A 198 -4.87 -10.77 33.61
N GLN A 199 -4.93 -9.45 33.42
CA GLN A 199 -5.79 -8.57 34.17
C GLN A 199 -6.30 -7.45 33.26
N ARG A 200 -7.61 -7.23 33.24
CA ARG A 200 -8.20 -6.07 32.57
C ARG A 200 -8.05 -4.82 33.42
N SER A 201 -7.94 -3.66 32.75
CA SER A 201 -8.01 -2.38 33.43
C SER A 201 -9.40 -2.19 34.06
N GLU A 202 -9.43 -1.82 35.35
CA GLU A 202 -10.67 -1.60 36.09
C GLU A 202 -11.54 -0.50 35.45
N LYS A 203 -10.91 0.59 35.04
CA LYS A 203 -11.56 1.71 34.34
C LYS A 203 -10.99 1.87 32.95
N LYS A 204 -11.86 2.06 31.96
CA LYS A 204 -11.46 2.36 30.58
C LYS A 204 -10.61 3.64 30.55
N ARG A 205 -9.39 3.52 30.03
CA ARG A 205 -8.50 4.67 29.87
C ARG A 205 -9.03 5.61 28.78
N ARG A 206 -8.98 6.91 29.06
CA ARG A 206 -9.48 7.97 28.15
C ARG A 206 -8.56 8.22 26.95
N ARG A 207 -7.26 7.90 27.06
CA ARG A 207 -6.27 8.08 25.99
C ARG A 207 -6.05 6.76 25.24
N ALA A 208 -5.88 6.83 23.92
CA ALA A 208 -5.57 5.67 23.09
C ALA A 208 -4.12 5.16 23.26
N ARG A 209 -3.21 6.04 23.68
CA ARG A 209 -1.80 5.72 23.97
C ARG A 209 -1.45 6.22 25.36
N LEU A 210 -0.88 5.35 26.18
CA LEU A 210 -0.63 5.58 27.60
C LEU A 210 0.85 5.88 27.89
N TYR A 211 1.52 6.64 27.03
CA TYR A 211 2.96 6.95 27.20
C TYR A 211 3.27 7.74 28.48
N PHE A 212 2.27 8.40 29.09
CA PHE A 212 2.40 9.05 30.40
C PHE A 212 2.69 8.06 31.54
N MET A 213 2.49 6.75 31.33
CA MET A 213 2.84 5.70 32.30
C MET A 213 4.36 5.48 32.43
N ARG A 214 5.18 6.19 31.63
CA ARG A 214 6.63 6.23 31.81
C ARG A 214 7.04 7.06 33.02
N ASP A 215 6.21 8.00 33.41
CA ASP A 215 6.45 8.83 34.58
C ASP A 215 6.16 8.02 35.85
N ARG A 216 7.05 8.10 36.84
CA ARG A 216 6.96 7.32 38.09
C ARG A 216 5.63 7.44 38.83
N LYS A 217 4.93 8.57 38.67
CA LYS A 217 3.60 8.83 39.26
C LYS A 217 2.51 7.92 38.69
N HIS A 218 2.60 7.58 37.42
CA HIS A 218 1.56 6.84 36.69
C HIS A 218 2.00 5.42 36.32
N ASP A 219 3.26 5.08 36.57
CA ASP A 219 3.81 3.77 36.27
C ASP A 219 3.16 2.68 37.13
N ARG A 220 2.90 1.53 36.52
CA ARG A 220 2.38 0.35 37.20
C ARG A 220 3.48 -0.46 37.88
N ARG A 221 4.75 -0.16 37.58
CA ARG A 221 5.92 -0.87 38.10
C ARG A 221 5.90 -2.35 37.71
N SER A 222 6.45 -3.22 38.54
CA SER A 222 6.49 -4.66 38.28
C SER A 222 5.09 -5.28 38.32
N VAL A 223 4.76 -6.05 37.27
CA VAL A 223 3.51 -6.82 37.17
C VAL A 223 3.68 -8.29 37.55
N GLU A 224 4.86 -8.70 38.03
CA GLU A 224 5.21 -10.11 38.28
C GLU A 224 4.25 -10.80 39.25
N ASN A 225 3.91 -10.14 40.36
CA ASN A 225 3.01 -10.70 41.37
C ASN A 225 1.61 -11.00 40.82
N ILE A 226 1.10 -10.11 39.96
CA ILE A 226 -0.22 -10.26 39.32
C ILE A 226 -0.20 -11.46 38.38
N VAL A 227 0.88 -11.57 37.58
CA VAL A 227 1.06 -12.68 36.64
C VAL A 227 1.25 -14.01 37.37
N ALA A 228 2.03 -14.04 38.45
CA ALA A 228 2.26 -15.24 39.24
C ALA A 228 0.94 -15.77 39.82
N ASN A 229 0.08 -14.88 40.33
CA ASN A 229 -1.25 -15.25 40.82
C ASN A 229 -2.14 -15.79 39.70
N TYR A 230 -2.16 -15.15 38.54
CA TYR A 230 -2.90 -15.63 37.37
C TYR A 230 -2.43 -17.01 36.92
N VAL A 231 -1.11 -17.24 36.84
CA VAL A 231 -0.55 -18.55 36.47
C VAL A 231 -0.91 -19.61 37.50
N ARG A 232 -0.86 -19.27 38.80
CA ARG A 232 -1.29 -20.18 39.88
C ARG A 232 -2.76 -20.55 39.75
N GLN A 233 -3.65 -19.57 39.56
CA GLN A 233 -5.09 -19.80 39.36
C GLN A 233 -5.36 -20.63 38.10
N LYS A 234 -4.71 -20.31 36.98
CA LYS A 234 -4.81 -21.06 35.73
C LYS A 234 -4.38 -22.52 35.89
N LYS A 235 -3.26 -22.76 36.58
CA LYS A 235 -2.79 -24.12 36.89
C LYS A 235 -3.76 -24.88 37.80
N ALA A 236 -4.34 -24.23 38.82
CA ALA A 236 -5.32 -24.87 39.70
C ALA A 236 -6.60 -25.26 38.94
N PHE A 237 -7.08 -24.40 38.04
CA PHE A 237 -8.26 -24.67 37.22
C PHE A 237 -8.03 -25.82 36.23
N LEU A 238 -6.87 -25.85 35.56
CA LEU A 238 -6.55 -26.90 34.59
C LEU A 238 -6.09 -28.21 35.24
N GLY A 239 -5.51 -28.16 36.44
CA GLY A 239 -4.91 -29.29 37.16
C GLY A 239 -5.86 -30.06 38.08
N GLY A 240 -7.16 -29.73 38.12
CA GLY A 240 -8.15 -30.39 38.97
C GLY A 240 -8.53 -31.83 38.56
N GLY A 241 -7.95 -32.38 37.50
CA GLY A 241 -8.39 -33.63 36.88
C GLY A 241 -7.57 -34.90 37.16
N ASN A 242 -6.49 -34.88 37.95
CA ASN A 242 -5.71 -36.11 38.16
C ASN A 242 -4.97 -36.17 39.51
N ARG A 243 -5.73 -36.33 40.60
CA ARG A 243 -5.23 -36.94 41.83
C ARG A 243 -5.84 -38.33 41.97
N ARG A 244 -5.40 -39.27 41.12
CA ARG A 244 -5.63 -40.69 41.40
C ARG A 244 -4.66 -41.09 42.52
N ARG A 245 -5.25 -41.38 43.68
CA ARG A 245 -4.72 -42.31 44.68
C ARG A 245 -4.64 -43.70 44.07
#